data_AF-A0A832YYX3-F1
#
_entry.id   AF-A0A832YYX3-F1
#
_cell.length_a   1.000
_cell.length_b   1.000
_cell.length_c   1.000
_cell.angle_alpha   90.00
_cell.angle_beta   90.00
_cell.angle_gamma   90.00
#
_symmetry.space_group_name_H-M   'P 1'
#
loop_
_entity.id
_entity.type
_entity.pdbx_description
1 polymer ?
#
loop_
_entity_poly.entity_id
_entity_poly.type
_entity_poly.pdbx_seq_one_letter_code
_entity_poly.pdbx_strand_id
1 'polypeptide(L)'
;WRFEYPAEIQHLAKKLNLKPFEILDRIAPDYVSTAIEPSAGDEELCIALFTDFEFRDLNRIANTLIAVDLRAELSDNVVHAVAKHGRATIYSHGKIEVRAKDYEYLERLVKRVLSAIFMAVKCFGCGLCTYACPHQAIRYGVIDPSKCKRCARCTAICPAASQLPKHGIYMLKRVVGTRNLERKTEKRGS
;
A
#
# COMPACT_ATOMS: atom_id res chain seq x y z
N TRP A 1 5.44 -13.50 -30.98
CA TRP A 1 5.95 -13.05 -29.67
C TRP A 1 5.72 -14.16 -28.65
N ARG A 2 6.78 -14.80 -28.14
CA ARG A 2 6.70 -15.68 -26.96
C ARG A 2 7.13 -14.86 -25.76
N PHE A 3 6.17 -14.42 -24.97
CA PHE A 3 6.46 -13.81 -23.69
C PHE A 3 6.91 -14.92 -22.72
N GLU A 4 8.11 -14.81 -22.18
CA GLU A 4 8.61 -15.68 -21.11
C GLU A 4 8.64 -14.92 -19.79
N TYR A 5 8.17 -15.56 -18.73
CA TYR A 5 8.14 -14.97 -17.39
C TYR A 5 9.56 -14.93 -16.80
N PRO A 6 9.89 -13.90 -15.98
CA PRO A 6 11.15 -13.87 -15.25
C PRO A 6 11.39 -15.14 -14.42
N ALA A 7 12.65 -15.57 -14.30
CA ALA A 7 13.02 -16.83 -13.64
C ALA A 7 12.51 -16.90 -12.19
N GLU A 8 12.47 -15.77 -11.49
CA GLU A 8 11.97 -15.65 -10.13
C GLU A 8 10.48 -15.97 -10.05
N ILE A 9 9.68 -15.50 -11.03
CA ILE A 9 8.25 -15.79 -11.13
C ILE A 9 8.03 -17.26 -11.48
N GLN A 10 8.83 -17.81 -12.41
CA GLN A 10 8.74 -19.24 -12.75
C GLN A 10 9.06 -20.13 -11.55
N HIS A 11 10.10 -19.81 -10.79
CA HIS A 11 10.48 -20.54 -9.59
C HIS A 11 9.40 -20.45 -8.50
N LEU A 12 8.85 -19.25 -8.29
CA LEU A 12 7.78 -19.02 -7.33
C LEU A 12 6.50 -19.78 -7.70
N ALA A 13 6.12 -19.77 -8.99
CA ALA A 13 4.99 -20.51 -9.53
C ALA A 13 5.12 -22.01 -9.25
N LYS A 14 6.29 -22.59 -9.57
CA LYS A 14 6.59 -24.00 -9.29
C LYS A 14 6.49 -24.33 -7.80
N LYS A 15 7.06 -23.49 -6.93
CA LYS A 15 7.03 -23.70 -5.47
C LYS A 15 5.62 -23.71 -4.91
N LEU A 16 4.72 -22.91 -5.48
CA LEU A 16 3.34 -22.75 -5.01
C LEU A 16 2.35 -23.66 -5.72
N ASN A 17 2.81 -24.50 -6.66
CA ASN A 17 1.95 -25.29 -7.54
C ASN A 17 0.92 -24.42 -8.28
N LEU A 18 1.36 -23.24 -8.74
CA LEU A 18 0.57 -22.30 -9.53
C LEU A 18 1.22 -22.13 -10.92
N LYS A 19 0.44 -21.65 -11.88
CA LYS A 19 0.95 -21.18 -13.18
C LYS A 19 1.45 -19.72 -13.04
N PRO A 20 2.49 -19.31 -13.77
CA PRO A 20 3.01 -17.93 -13.71
C PRO A 20 1.97 -16.84 -13.92
N PHE A 21 0.99 -17.06 -14.80
CA PHE A 21 -0.09 -16.09 -15.02
C PHE A 21 -1.01 -15.94 -13.80
N GLU A 22 -1.22 -16.98 -12.98
CA GLU A 22 -2.05 -16.90 -11.77
C GLU A 22 -1.37 -16.05 -10.68
N ILE A 23 -0.04 -16.02 -10.68
CA ILE A 23 0.73 -15.09 -9.86
C ILE A 23 0.53 -13.66 -10.37
N LEU A 24 0.57 -13.46 -11.69
CA LEU A 24 0.31 -12.14 -12.27
C LEU A 24 -1.11 -11.68 -11.99
N ASP A 25 -2.13 -12.52 -12.19
CA ASP A 25 -3.53 -12.16 -11.94
C ASP A 25 -3.77 -11.70 -10.50
N ARG A 26 -3.07 -12.32 -9.53
CA ARG A 26 -3.14 -11.94 -8.12
C ARG A 26 -2.35 -10.67 -7.75
N ILE A 27 -1.34 -10.31 -8.55
CA ILE A 27 -0.47 -9.13 -8.32
C ILE A 27 -0.81 -8.00 -9.28
N ALA A 28 -1.61 -8.27 -10.31
CA ALA A 28 -2.02 -7.30 -11.30
C ALA A 28 -2.78 -6.18 -10.59
N PRO A 29 -2.47 -4.91 -10.89
CA PRO A 29 -3.17 -3.80 -10.31
C PRO A 29 -4.63 -3.81 -10.78
N ASP A 30 -5.55 -4.21 -9.90
CA ASP A 30 -6.94 -3.78 -10.01
C ASP A 30 -7.00 -2.36 -9.39
N TYR A 31 -6.97 -1.30 -10.21
CA TYR A 31 -7.21 0.05 -9.68
C TYR A 31 -7.88 0.98 -10.70
N VAL A 32 -8.92 1.67 -10.22
CA VAL A 32 -9.58 2.89 -10.73
C VAL A 32 -10.14 3.53 -9.45
N SER A 33 -9.98 4.80 -9.07
CA SER A 33 -9.47 6.03 -9.66
C SER A 33 -9.05 6.97 -8.52
N THR A 34 -8.25 7.97 -8.88
CA THR A 34 -7.74 9.00 -7.98
C THR A 34 -8.76 10.14 -7.83
N ALA A 35 -9.62 10.10 -6.80
CA ALA A 35 -10.29 11.31 -6.34
C ALA A 35 -9.40 11.98 -5.29
N ILE A 36 -8.54 12.89 -5.74
CA ILE A 36 -7.78 13.76 -4.83
C ILE A 36 -8.69 14.90 -4.44
N GLU A 37 -9.35 14.83 -3.28
CA GLU A 37 -9.98 15.99 -2.64
C GLU A 37 -9.05 16.51 -1.54
N PRO A 38 -8.17 17.50 -1.86
CA PRO A 38 -7.35 18.13 -0.85
C PRO A 38 -8.29 19.05 -0.08
N SER A 39 -8.90 18.52 0.97
CA SER A 39 -9.56 19.34 1.97
C SER A 39 -8.47 20.09 2.71
N ALA A 40 -8.29 21.37 2.41
CA ALA A 40 -7.43 22.28 3.17
C ALA A 40 -8.11 22.71 4.49
N GLY A 41 -8.71 21.75 5.19
CA GLY A 41 -9.16 21.94 6.56
C GLY A 41 -8.01 21.52 7.47
N ASP A 42 -7.38 22.51 8.11
CA ASP A 42 -6.25 22.39 9.05
C ASP A 42 -4.91 21.94 8.43
N GLU A 43 -4.14 22.86 7.82
CA GLU A 43 -2.69 22.76 7.46
C GLU A 43 -2.14 21.46 6.80
N GLU A 44 -2.98 20.47 6.48
CA GLU A 44 -2.62 19.13 6.05
C GLU A 44 -3.19 18.84 4.65
N LEU A 45 -2.44 18.10 3.85
CA LEU A 45 -2.88 17.55 2.57
C LEU A 45 -3.58 16.21 2.82
N CYS A 46 -4.77 16.05 2.24
CA CYS A 46 -5.53 14.80 2.26
C CYS A 46 -5.62 14.17 0.86
N ILE A 47 -5.47 12.86 0.77
CA ILE A 47 -5.72 12.06 -0.43
C ILE A 47 -6.65 10.90 -0.09
N ALA A 48 -7.70 10.74 -0.88
CA ALA A 48 -8.55 9.55 -0.88
C ALA A 48 -8.17 8.62 -2.05
N LEU A 49 -8.09 7.33 -1.75
CA LEU A 49 -7.87 6.25 -2.70
C LEU A 49 -9.04 5.27 -2.56
N PHE A 50 -9.48 4.71 -3.68
CA PHE A 50 -10.55 3.72 -3.73
C PHE A 50 -10.01 2.43 -4.33
N THR A 51 -10.26 1.31 -3.67
CA THR A 51 -10.02 -0.04 -4.20
C THR A 51 -11.33 -0.61 -4.72
N ASP A 52 -11.24 -1.53 -5.68
CA ASP A 52 -12.36 -2.26 -6.28
C ASP A 52 -12.81 -3.47 -5.44
N PHE A 53 -12.12 -3.74 -4.32
CA PHE A 53 -12.45 -4.83 -3.39
C PHE A 53 -12.60 -4.33 -1.96
N GLU A 54 -13.43 -5.04 -1.19
CA GLU A 54 -13.63 -4.85 0.24
C GLU A 54 -12.57 -5.55 1.09
N PHE A 55 -12.23 -4.94 2.22
CA PHE A 55 -11.31 -5.47 3.21
C PHE A 55 -12.06 -6.35 4.23
N ARG A 56 -12.07 -7.65 3.99
CA ARG A 56 -12.75 -8.62 4.87
C ARG A 56 -12.08 -8.81 6.23
N ASP A 57 -10.77 -8.59 6.31
CA ASP A 57 -9.97 -8.80 7.52
C ASP A 57 -9.16 -7.54 7.85
N LEU A 58 -9.82 -6.59 8.52
CA LEU A 58 -9.21 -5.35 8.99
C LEU A 58 -8.18 -5.59 10.10
N ASN A 59 -8.34 -6.63 10.92
CA ASN A 59 -7.37 -7.00 11.95
C ASN A 59 -6.02 -7.34 11.32
N ARG A 60 -6.04 -8.09 10.21
CA ARG A 60 -4.83 -8.41 9.46
C ARG A 60 -4.17 -7.17 8.87
N ILE A 61 -4.95 -6.22 8.34
CA ILE A 61 -4.40 -4.93 7.87
C ILE A 61 -3.77 -4.16 9.04
N ALA A 62 -4.48 -4.01 10.15
CA ALA A 62 -4.00 -3.32 11.35
C ALA A 62 -2.69 -3.92 11.86
N ASN A 63 -2.61 -5.25 11.97
CA ASN A 63 -1.37 -5.93 12.38
C ASN A 63 -0.25 -5.77 11.33
N THR A 64 -0.59 -5.70 10.05
CA THR A 64 0.41 -5.52 8.99
C THR A 64 1.02 -4.12 8.96
N LEU A 65 0.25 -3.10 9.33
CA LEU A 65 0.69 -1.71 9.38
C LEU A 65 1.88 -1.49 10.34
N ILE A 66 2.04 -2.33 11.37
CA ILE A 66 3.19 -2.25 12.28
C ILE A 66 4.52 -2.46 11.54
N ALA A 67 4.55 -3.30 10.50
CA ALA A 67 5.76 -3.62 9.75
C ALA A 67 6.33 -2.42 9.01
N VAL A 68 5.47 -1.45 8.69
CA VAL A 68 5.82 -0.19 8.04
C VAL A 68 5.85 0.97 9.02
N ASP A 69 5.99 0.71 10.32
CA ASP A 69 6.06 1.70 11.42
C ASP A 69 4.81 2.61 11.51
N LEU A 70 3.63 2.01 11.33
CA LEU A 70 2.34 2.66 11.57
C LEU A 70 1.65 1.97 12.75
N ARG A 71 1.20 2.76 13.72
CA ARG A 71 0.38 2.25 14.83
C ARG A 71 -1.07 2.29 14.37
N ALA A 72 -1.75 1.16 14.44
CA ALA A 72 -3.11 1.03 13.96
C ALA A 72 -4.05 0.67 15.10
N GLU A 73 -5.18 1.35 15.16
CA GLU A 73 -6.30 1.05 16.05
C GLU A 73 -7.52 0.71 15.20
N LEU A 74 -8.21 -0.37 15.57
CA LEU A 74 -9.44 -0.80 14.91
C LEU A 74 -10.63 -0.26 15.73
N SER A 75 -11.50 0.50 15.09
CA SER A 75 -12.78 0.92 15.65
C SER A 75 -13.88 0.59 14.64
N ASP A 76 -14.85 -0.21 15.05
CA ASP A 76 -15.94 -0.69 14.19
C ASP A 76 -15.42 -1.35 12.90
N ASN A 77 -15.62 -0.68 11.76
CA ASN A 77 -15.24 -1.12 10.42
C ASN A 77 -14.15 -0.24 9.79
N VAL A 78 -13.36 0.42 10.65
CA VAL A 78 -12.36 1.40 10.24
C VAL A 78 -11.05 1.17 10.98
N VAL A 79 -9.94 1.16 10.25
CA VAL A 79 -8.59 1.14 10.83
C VAL A 79 -8.02 2.55 10.77
N HIS A 80 -7.69 3.09 11.93
CA HIS A 80 -7.00 4.36 12.08
C HIS A 80 -5.51 4.10 12.28
N ALA A 81 -4.69 4.50 11.31
CA ALA A 81 -3.25 4.35 11.33
C ALA A 81 -2.56 5.70 11.58
N VAL A 82 -1.72 5.79 12.60
CA VAL A 82 -0.99 7.00 12.96
C VAL A 82 0.48 6.87 12.62
N ALA A 83 1.03 7.90 11.98
CA ALA A 83 2.44 8.10 11.70
C ALA A 83 2.96 9.33 12.45
N LYS A 84 4.28 9.52 12.49
CA LYS A 84 4.91 10.70 13.12
C LYS A 84 4.44 12.04 12.53
N HIS A 85 4.16 12.09 11.22
CA HIS A 85 3.83 13.31 10.47
C HIS A 85 2.59 13.15 9.57
N GLY A 86 1.66 12.28 9.98
CA GLY A 86 0.45 12.03 9.21
C GLY A 86 -0.37 10.90 9.78
N ARG A 87 -1.51 10.64 9.15
CA ARG A 87 -2.45 9.59 9.52
C ARG A 87 -3.08 8.99 8.29
N ALA A 88 -3.55 7.76 8.40
CA ALA A 88 -4.35 7.11 7.38
C ALA A 88 -5.57 6.46 8.00
N THR A 89 -6.68 6.49 7.27
CA THR A 89 -7.95 5.88 7.66
C THR A 89 -8.31 4.87 6.58
N ILE A 90 -8.42 3.61 6.95
CA ILE A 90 -8.76 2.51 6.04
C ILE A 90 -10.16 2.03 6.38
N TYR A 91 -11.09 2.18 5.44
CA TYR A 91 -12.47 1.76 5.60
C TYR A 91 -12.68 0.37 5.00
N SER A 92 -13.47 -0.48 5.65
CA SER A 92 -13.78 -1.83 5.17
C SER A 92 -14.25 -1.91 3.70
N HIS A 93 -14.96 -0.90 3.21
CA HIS A 93 -15.49 -0.84 1.84
C HIS A 93 -14.47 -0.40 0.77
N GLY A 94 -13.18 -0.44 1.07
CA GLY A 94 -12.12 -0.16 0.08
C GLY A 94 -11.70 1.31 -0.06
N LYS A 95 -12.31 2.22 0.71
CA LYS A 95 -11.86 3.62 0.80
C LYS A 95 -10.64 3.72 1.71
N ILE A 96 -9.64 4.48 1.29
CA ILE A 96 -8.43 4.77 2.07
C ILE A 96 -8.18 6.27 2.03
N GLU A 97 -8.14 6.92 3.19
CA GLU A 97 -7.74 8.33 3.30
C GLU A 97 -6.35 8.42 3.89
N VAL A 98 -5.49 9.29 3.35
CA VAL A 98 -4.16 9.56 3.86
C VAL A 98 -3.97 11.05 4.01
N ARG A 99 -3.58 11.49 5.21
CA ARG A 99 -3.33 12.89 5.56
C ARG A 99 -1.88 13.08 5.98
N ALA A 100 -1.24 14.14 5.50
CA ALA A 100 0.12 14.50 5.87
C ALA A 100 0.37 16.01 5.67
N LYS A 101 1.39 16.56 6.34
CA LYS A 101 1.71 18.00 6.31
C LYS A 101 2.19 18.50 4.94
N ASP A 102 2.93 17.68 4.21
CA ASP A 102 3.43 18.03 2.88
C ASP A 102 3.38 16.85 1.92
N TYR A 103 3.60 17.15 0.64
CA TYR A 103 3.48 16.19 -0.44
C TYR A 103 4.55 15.07 -0.36
N GLU A 104 5.74 15.36 0.16
CA GLU A 104 6.81 14.37 0.28
C GLU A 104 6.50 13.35 1.37
N TYR A 105 5.99 13.79 2.53
CA TYR A 105 5.47 12.89 3.56
C TYR A 105 4.24 12.14 3.06
N LEU A 106 3.35 12.79 2.32
CA LEU A 106 2.16 12.17 1.77
C LEU A 106 2.50 11.01 0.83
N GLU A 107 3.40 11.22 -0.14
CA GLU A 107 3.85 10.19 -1.08
C GLU A 107 4.46 8.98 -0.33
N ARG A 108 5.32 9.25 0.66
CA ARG A 108 5.93 8.21 1.48
C ARG A 108 4.92 7.44 2.32
N LEU A 109 3.94 8.15 2.89
CA LEU A 109 2.90 7.54 3.73
C LEU A 109 1.95 6.70 2.89
N VAL A 110 1.50 7.20 1.74
CA VAL A 110 0.69 6.44 0.77
C VAL A 110 1.41 5.15 0.37
N LYS A 111 2.71 5.23 0.05
CA LYS A 111 3.50 4.03 -0.28
C LYS A 111 3.47 2.98 0.82
N ARG A 112 3.71 3.40 2.07
CA ARG A 112 3.75 2.52 3.25
C ARG A 112 2.38 1.87 3.51
N VAL A 113 1.32 2.68 3.49
CA VAL A 113 -0.06 2.22 3.72
C VAL A 113 -0.46 1.20 2.66
N LEU A 114 -0.28 1.52 1.37
CA LEU A 114 -0.60 0.61 0.29
C LEU A 114 0.22 -0.67 0.35
N SER A 115 1.53 -0.60 0.61
CA SER A 115 2.37 -1.80 0.80
C SER A 115 1.80 -2.72 1.88
N ALA A 116 1.40 -2.18 3.03
CA ALA A 116 0.84 -2.98 4.11
C ALA A 116 -0.50 -3.61 3.74
N ILE A 117 -1.41 -2.84 3.13
CA ILE A 117 -2.73 -3.33 2.70
C ILE A 117 -2.58 -4.45 1.68
N PHE A 118 -1.77 -4.27 0.64
CA PHE A 118 -1.58 -5.30 -0.38
C PHE A 118 -0.89 -6.55 0.16
N MET A 119 0.07 -6.40 1.08
CA MET A 119 0.67 -7.57 1.74
C MET A 119 -0.37 -8.34 2.55
N ALA A 120 -1.32 -7.67 3.19
CA ALA A 120 -2.36 -8.29 3.98
C ALA A 120 -3.42 -8.99 3.10
N VAL A 121 -3.94 -8.28 2.09
CA VAL A 121 -5.13 -8.69 1.33
C VAL A 121 -4.79 -9.63 0.17
N LYS A 122 -3.69 -9.38 -0.55
CA LYS A 122 -3.29 -10.19 -1.71
C LYS A 122 -2.22 -11.24 -1.34
N CYS A 123 -2.15 -11.63 -0.06
CA CYS A 123 -1.22 -12.67 0.38
C CYS A 123 -1.63 -14.05 -0.16
N PHE A 124 -0.72 -14.73 -0.86
CA PHE A 124 -0.91 -16.09 -1.36
C PHE A 124 0.06 -17.11 -0.73
N GLY A 125 0.66 -16.77 0.43
CA GLY A 125 1.43 -17.74 1.22
C GLY A 125 2.82 -18.11 0.68
N CYS A 126 3.45 -17.27 -0.15
CA CYS A 126 4.77 -17.58 -0.74
C CYS A 126 5.92 -17.81 0.26
N GLY A 127 5.82 -17.23 1.46
CA GLY A 127 6.84 -17.33 2.51
C GLY A 127 8.10 -16.47 2.30
N LEU A 128 8.16 -15.64 1.26
CA LEU A 128 9.29 -14.73 1.03
C LEU A 128 9.51 -13.77 2.21
N CYS A 129 8.41 -13.30 2.82
CA CYS A 129 8.46 -12.44 3.99
C CYS A 129 9.05 -13.15 5.22
N THR A 130 8.79 -14.45 5.39
CA THR A 130 9.38 -15.28 6.45
C THR A 130 10.90 -15.33 6.29
N TYR A 131 11.38 -15.57 5.06
CA TYR A 131 12.80 -15.63 4.74
C TYR A 131 13.51 -14.28 4.92
N ALA A 132 12.87 -13.18 4.50
CA ALA A 132 13.48 -11.86 4.54
C ALA A 132 13.52 -11.21 5.94
N CYS A 133 12.80 -11.75 6.93
CA CYS A 133 12.72 -11.15 8.24
C CYS A 133 13.87 -11.62 9.16
N PRO A 134 14.85 -10.76 9.49
CA PRO A 134 15.99 -11.16 10.33
C PRO A 134 15.61 -11.45 11.79
N HIS A 135 14.41 -11.02 12.21
CA HIS A 135 13.93 -11.17 13.58
C HIS A 135 12.88 -12.28 13.73
N GLN A 136 12.59 -13.02 12.66
CA GLN A 136 11.57 -14.09 12.65
C GLN A 136 10.20 -13.60 13.16
N ALA A 137 9.90 -12.32 12.92
CA ALA A 137 8.69 -11.66 13.40
C ALA A 137 7.49 -11.84 12.47
N ILE A 138 7.63 -12.61 11.39
CA ILE A 138 6.56 -12.87 10.43
C ILE A 138 6.65 -14.29 9.90
N ARG A 139 5.50 -14.94 9.76
CA ARG A 139 5.39 -16.27 9.15
C ARG A 139 4.19 -16.30 8.21
N TYR A 140 4.45 -16.53 6.91
CA TYR A 140 3.41 -16.59 5.86
C TYR A 140 2.44 -15.39 5.86
N GLY A 141 2.95 -14.19 6.13
CA GLY A 141 2.16 -12.96 6.16
C GLY A 141 1.47 -12.67 7.50
N VAL A 142 1.65 -13.51 8.53
CA VAL A 142 1.17 -13.25 9.89
C VAL A 142 2.31 -12.69 10.72
N ILE A 143 2.15 -11.46 11.22
CA ILE A 143 3.18 -10.73 11.97
C ILE A 143 2.98 -10.94 13.48
N ASP A 144 4.08 -11.16 14.19
CA ASP A 144 4.20 -11.10 15.64
C ASP A 144 4.69 -9.70 16.05
N PRO A 145 3.82 -8.84 16.61
CA PRO A 145 4.17 -7.48 17.02
C PRO A 145 5.30 -7.41 18.04
N SER A 146 5.43 -8.42 18.91
CA SER A 146 6.41 -8.42 20.01
C SER A 146 7.85 -8.53 19.48
N LYS A 147 8.03 -9.20 18.33
CA LYS A 147 9.33 -9.40 17.68
C LYS A 147 9.60 -8.37 16.58
N CYS A 148 8.56 -7.74 16.04
CA CYS A 148 8.67 -6.87 14.89
C CYS A 148 9.46 -5.59 15.21
N LYS A 149 10.60 -5.40 14.52
CA LYS A 149 11.42 -4.18 14.60
C LYS A 149 11.08 -3.14 13.53
N ARG A 150 9.93 -3.29 12.85
CA ARG A 150 9.33 -2.29 11.93
C ARG A 150 10.27 -1.85 10.79
N CYS A 151 11.08 -2.77 10.29
CA CYS A 151 12.09 -2.50 9.27
C CYS A 151 11.58 -2.58 7.82
N ALA A 152 10.30 -2.91 7.59
CA ALA A 152 9.66 -3.02 6.28
C ALA A 152 10.29 -3.98 5.26
N ARG A 153 11.25 -4.85 5.64
CA ARG A 153 11.87 -5.83 4.71
C ARG A 153 10.85 -6.81 4.13
N CYS A 154 9.86 -7.21 4.92
CA CYS A 154 8.80 -8.11 4.48
C CYS A 154 7.93 -7.50 3.37
N THR A 155 7.59 -6.21 3.47
CA THR A 155 6.83 -5.51 2.43
C THR A 155 7.70 -5.21 1.20
N ALA A 156 9.00 -4.98 1.38
CA ALA A 156 9.93 -4.73 0.28
C ALA A 156 10.13 -5.96 -0.63
N ILE A 157 10.20 -7.17 -0.05
CA ILE A 157 10.35 -8.41 -0.83
C ILE A 157 9.02 -8.96 -1.35
N CYS A 158 7.90 -8.57 -0.74
CA CYS A 158 6.60 -9.11 -1.09
C CYS A 158 6.21 -8.69 -2.52
N PRO A 159 5.90 -9.65 -3.42
CA PRO A 159 5.51 -9.31 -4.79
C PRO A 159 4.26 -8.43 -4.85
N ALA A 160 3.27 -8.69 -3.99
CA ALA A 160 2.06 -7.87 -3.89
C ALA A 160 2.33 -6.47 -3.34
N ALA A 161 3.23 -6.31 -2.37
CA ALA A 161 3.44 -5.03 -1.68
C ALA A 161 4.53 -4.14 -2.29
N SER A 162 5.37 -4.66 -3.18
CA SER A 162 6.50 -3.92 -3.75
C SER A 162 6.21 -3.26 -5.09
N GLN A 163 5.39 -3.90 -5.94
CA GLN A 163 5.07 -3.40 -7.28
C GLN A 163 3.83 -2.49 -7.29
N LEU A 164 2.76 -2.90 -6.62
CA LEU A 164 1.47 -2.20 -6.63
C LEU A 164 1.55 -0.75 -6.10
N PRO A 165 2.25 -0.46 -4.99
CA PRO A 165 2.33 0.92 -4.47
C PRO A 165 3.09 1.88 -5.39
N LYS A 166 4.05 1.40 -6.20
CA LYS A 166 4.77 2.27 -7.15
C LYS A 166 3.83 2.86 -8.19
N HIS A 167 2.85 2.08 -8.61
CA HIS A 167 1.87 2.51 -9.60
C HIS A 167 0.88 3.54 -9.02
N GLY A 168 0.41 3.31 -7.79
CA GLY A 168 -0.40 4.28 -7.06
C GLY A 168 0.30 5.64 -6.91
N ILE A 169 1.59 5.64 -6.59
CA ILE A 169 2.41 6.86 -6.52
C ILE A 169 2.56 7.55 -7.89
N TYR A 170 2.78 6.77 -8.96
CA TYR A 170 2.86 7.34 -10.30
C TYR A 170 1.57 8.09 -10.68
N MET A 171 0.40 7.51 -10.36
CA MET A 171 -0.90 8.16 -10.59
C MET A 171 -1.06 9.42 -9.73
N LEU A 172 -0.63 9.38 -8.47
CA LEU A 172 -0.61 10.51 -7.54
C LEU A 172 0.17 11.70 -8.13
N LYS A 173 1.37 11.43 -8.67
CA LYS A 173 2.21 12.44 -9.34
C LYS A 173 1.55 13.06 -10.56
N ARG A 174 0.79 12.29 -11.33
CA ARG A 174 0.06 12.84 -12.48
C ARG A 174 -1.01 13.84 -12.04
N VAL A 175 -1.81 13.50 -11.04
CA VAL A 175 -2.92 14.36 -10.58
C VAL A 175 -2.44 15.61 -9.84
N VAL A 176 -1.35 15.51 -9.08
CA VAL A 176 -0.75 16.70 -8.45
C VAL A 176 0.03 17.54 -9.45
N GLY A 177 0.69 16.91 -10.43
CA GLY A 177 1.34 17.60 -11.54
C GLY A 177 0.36 18.48 -12.33
N THR A 178 -0.83 17.97 -12.66
CA THR A 178 -1.88 18.73 -13.36
C THR A 178 -2.38 19.90 -12.54
N ARG A 179 -2.56 19.75 -11.22
CA ARG A 179 -2.97 20.88 -10.35
C ARG A 179 -1.94 21.98 -10.18
N ASN A 180 -0.66 21.62 -10.15
CA ASN A 180 0.42 22.62 -10.13
C ASN A 180 0.52 23.40 -11.45
N LEU A 181 0.07 22.81 -12.56
CA LEU A 181 -0.08 23.50 -13.85
C LEU A 181 -1.30 24.43 -13.83
N GLU A 182 -2.45 23.99 -13.33
CA GLU A 182 -3.69 24.79 -13.21
C GLU A 182 -3.49 26.02 -12.29
N ARG A 183 -2.87 25.86 -11.12
CA ARG A 183 -2.52 26.98 -10.22
C ARG A 183 -1.52 27.97 -10.82
N LYS A 184 -0.66 27.54 -11.76
CA LYS A 184 0.28 28.43 -12.47
C LYS A 184 -0.40 29.19 -13.60
N THR A 185 -1.41 28.62 -14.25
CA THR A 185 -2.21 29.30 -15.27
C THR A 185 -3.17 30.33 -14.66
N GLU A 186 -3.77 30.05 -13.50
CA GLU A 186 -4.61 31.02 -12.78
C GLU A 186 -3.83 32.26 -12.32
N LYS A 187 -2.60 32.09 -11.83
CA LYS A 187 -1.72 33.21 -11.42
C LYS A 187 -1.13 34.03 -12.57
N ARG A 188 -1.26 33.57 -13.83
CA ARG A 188 -0.80 34.31 -15.02
C ARG A 188 -1.95 35.04 -15.73
N GLY A 189 -3.20 34.78 -15.33
CA GLY A 189 -4.40 35.43 -15.85
C GLY A 189 -5.00 36.49 -14.93
N SER A 190 -4.33 36.82 -13.82
CA SER A 190 -4.70 37.87 -12.85
C SER A 190 -3.72 39.02 -12.87
#